data_AF-A0A7D5QEW9-F1
#
_entry.id   AF-A0A7D5QEW9-F1
#
_cell.length_a   1.000
_cell.length_b   1.000
_cell.length_c   1.000
_cell.angle_alpha   90.00
_cell.angle_beta   90.00
_cell.angle_gamma   90.00
#
_symmetry.space_group_name_H-M   'P 1'
#
loop_
_entity.id
_entity.type
_entity.pdbx_description
1 polymer ?
#
loop_
_entity_poly.entity_id
_entity_poly.type
_entity_poly.pdbx_seq_one_letter_code
_entity_poly.pdbx_strand_id
1 'polypeptide(L)'
;MARPLRFRYAPGSWSRSRVESDVYRPLDSNLGATMRDPWFKPPGGYEAVRLDMDDGSLALLCWTDDDEGPAGVGGGGPGAYWLGNTETPSSLWRTEKYAFEAAPYPVRRWAERELLAGLHDEEPWLADYPHVSWFFLTVFCSKDGAGTTRRFFRDHAAGFPDATREEALAFYEEFLHTGVLDPYREEMASKLGTSEYFDETRMTATMGEFDVARLLTLAGYEIVPEIEVTTDHVIDYRAERPDGTSTLVEVTRPVAPNRRSTSNPAAAVRDTVETKTSGQLEEHGGGVTLFVDCSSFPDDDWATVRGERPDVGHRPAVVFRSRPDGRTEAYVKGSVPLELDEAVEWV
;
A
#
# COMPACT_ATOMS: atom_id res chain seq x y z
N MET A 1 15.36 7.41 -3.76
CA MET A 1 14.29 6.94 -2.87
C MET A 1 13.33 6.15 -3.73
N ALA A 2 13.13 4.88 -3.43
CA ALA A 2 12.19 4.06 -4.18
C ALA A 2 10.78 4.65 -4.05
N ARG A 3 10.00 4.58 -5.12
CA ARG A 3 8.62 5.07 -5.18
C ARG A 3 7.78 3.99 -5.86
N PRO A 4 6.46 3.94 -5.58
CA PRO A 4 5.54 3.12 -6.35
C PRO A 4 5.75 3.28 -7.85
N LEU A 5 5.39 2.24 -8.60
CA LEU A 5 5.42 2.27 -10.05
C LEU A 5 4.59 3.47 -10.55
N ARG A 6 5.14 4.23 -11.49
CA ARG A 6 4.56 5.49 -12.00
C ARG A 6 4.78 5.62 -13.49
N PHE A 7 3.83 6.27 -14.16
CA PHE A 7 3.98 6.60 -15.57
C PHE A 7 5.07 7.65 -15.77
N ARG A 8 5.76 7.55 -16.89
CA ARG A 8 6.54 8.63 -17.48
C ARG A 8 5.82 9.09 -18.74
N TYR A 9 5.60 10.40 -18.85
CA TYR A 9 5.00 10.98 -20.05
C TYR A 9 6.07 11.67 -20.90
N ALA A 10 6.12 11.29 -22.17
CA ALA A 10 7.06 11.82 -23.15
C ALA A 10 6.30 12.51 -24.29
N PRO A 11 6.19 13.86 -24.28
CA PRO A 11 5.48 14.58 -25.32
C PRO A 11 6.21 14.51 -26.68
N GLY A 12 5.47 14.81 -27.74
CA GLY A 12 5.94 14.82 -29.12
C GLY A 12 5.69 13.50 -29.84
N SER A 13 5.93 13.48 -31.16
CA SER A 13 5.56 12.33 -31.99
C SER A 13 6.39 11.09 -31.68
N TRP A 14 5.69 9.97 -31.59
CA TRP A 14 6.27 8.64 -31.43
C TRP A 14 5.82 7.76 -32.58
N SER A 15 6.70 6.86 -32.99
CA SER A 15 6.42 5.88 -34.03
C SER A 15 7.11 4.58 -33.66
N ARG A 16 6.65 3.47 -34.23
CA ARG A 16 7.27 2.16 -33.99
C ARG A 16 8.78 2.16 -34.26
N SER A 17 9.25 2.86 -35.29
CA SER A 17 10.68 2.97 -35.60
C SER A 17 11.46 3.70 -34.50
N ARG A 18 10.88 4.75 -33.92
CA ARG A 18 11.49 5.48 -32.80
C ARG A 18 11.51 4.64 -31.54
N VAL A 19 10.44 3.92 -31.25
CA VAL A 19 10.38 2.97 -30.12
C VAL A 19 11.48 1.91 -30.27
N GLU A 20 11.65 1.39 -31.49
CA GLU A 20 12.69 0.40 -31.76
C GLU A 20 14.11 0.96 -31.50
N SER A 21 14.40 2.16 -32.00
CA SER A 21 15.74 2.77 -31.88
C SER A 21 16.04 3.30 -30.48
N ASP A 22 15.08 3.99 -29.86
CA ASP A 22 15.30 4.84 -28.68
C ASP A 22 14.96 4.14 -27.36
N VAL A 23 14.20 3.04 -27.42
CA VAL A 23 13.71 2.31 -26.24
C VAL A 23 14.12 0.84 -26.31
N TYR A 24 13.71 0.10 -27.34
CA TYR A 24 13.93 -1.34 -27.42
C TYR A 24 15.42 -1.70 -27.52
N ARG A 25 16.14 -1.22 -28.55
CA ARG A 25 17.56 -1.60 -28.74
C ARG A 25 18.46 -1.29 -27.54
N PRO A 26 18.33 -0.13 -26.85
CA PRO A 26 19.06 0.12 -25.61
C PRO A 26 18.77 -0.93 -24.53
N LEU A 27 17.50 -1.28 -24.31
CA LEU A 27 17.12 -2.28 -23.32
C LEU A 27 17.58 -3.69 -23.71
N ASP A 28 17.48 -4.05 -24.99
CA ASP A 28 17.97 -5.33 -25.50
C ASP A 28 19.48 -5.47 -25.28
N SER A 29 20.24 -4.44 -25.66
CA SER A 29 21.69 -4.44 -25.49
C SER A 29 22.18 -4.51 -24.03
N ASN A 30 21.36 -4.08 -23.07
CA ASN A 30 21.74 -3.97 -21.66
C ASN A 30 21.13 -5.09 -20.79
N LEU A 31 19.88 -5.49 -21.07
CA LEU A 31 19.05 -6.36 -20.23
C LEU A 31 18.40 -7.52 -21.01
N GLY A 32 18.75 -7.73 -22.28
CA GLY A 32 18.18 -8.83 -23.09
C GLY A 32 16.69 -8.69 -23.36
N ALA A 33 16.20 -7.46 -23.52
CA ALA A 33 14.80 -7.19 -23.81
C ALA A 33 14.30 -7.88 -25.09
N THR A 34 13.07 -8.39 -25.02
CA THR A 34 12.26 -8.84 -26.16
C THR A 34 11.05 -7.94 -26.31
N MET A 35 10.86 -7.34 -27.49
CA MET A 35 9.66 -6.54 -27.79
C MET A 35 8.54 -7.45 -28.29
N ARG A 36 7.38 -7.38 -27.63
CA ARG A 36 6.19 -8.19 -27.90
C ARG A 36 4.95 -7.33 -28.11
N ASP A 37 3.94 -7.95 -28.70
CA ASP A 37 2.59 -7.41 -28.66
C ASP A 37 2.05 -7.47 -27.22
N PRO A 38 1.31 -6.44 -26.76
CA PRO A 38 0.65 -6.47 -25.46
C PRO A 38 -0.38 -7.62 -25.37
N TRP A 39 -0.64 -8.13 -24.17
CA TRP A 39 -1.65 -9.17 -23.98
C TRP A 39 -3.07 -8.66 -24.20
N PHE A 40 -3.30 -7.39 -23.91
CA PHE A 40 -4.57 -6.71 -24.06
C PHE A 40 -4.49 -5.65 -25.14
N LYS A 41 -5.57 -5.54 -25.92
CA LYS A 41 -5.69 -4.51 -26.95
C LYS A 41 -5.40 -3.11 -26.36
N PRO A 42 -4.54 -2.29 -27.01
CA PRO A 42 -4.26 -0.94 -26.54
C PRO A 42 -5.51 -0.05 -26.59
N PRO A 43 -5.48 1.10 -25.89
CA PRO A 43 -6.56 2.09 -25.96
C PRO A 43 -6.83 2.55 -27.39
N GLY A 44 -8.06 2.98 -27.67
CA GLY A 44 -8.41 3.49 -29.01
C GLY A 44 -7.55 4.71 -29.37
N GLY A 45 -6.93 4.69 -30.56
CA GLY A 45 -6.02 5.74 -31.01
C GLY A 45 -4.55 5.53 -30.59
N TYR A 46 -4.27 4.55 -29.73
CA TYR A 46 -2.90 4.26 -29.29
C TYR A 46 -2.32 3.03 -30.01
N GLU A 47 -1.05 3.13 -30.36
CA GLU A 47 -0.19 1.97 -30.56
C GLU A 47 0.50 1.62 -29.24
N ALA A 48 0.88 0.35 -29.06
CA ALA A 48 1.57 -0.06 -27.85
C ALA A 48 2.47 -1.28 -28.07
N VAL A 49 3.46 -1.40 -27.20
CA VAL A 49 4.33 -2.57 -27.09
C VAL A 49 4.53 -2.95 -25.64
N ARG A 50 4.84 -4.22 -25.44
CA ARG A 50 5.37 -4.77 -24.20
C ARG A 50 6.84 -5.15 -24.40
N LEU A 51 7.66 -4.94 -23.40
CA LEU A 51 9.08 -5.26 -23.39
C LEU A 51 9.34 -6.17 -22.19
N ASP A 52 9.78 -7.40 -22.45
CA ASP A 52 10.16 -8.37 -21.41
C ASP A 52 11.68 -8.50 -21.36
N MET A 53 12.28 -8.33 -20.20
CA MET A 53 13.73 -8.39 -20.00
C MET A 53 14.13 -9.77 -19.46
N ASP A 54 15.39 -10.17 -19.72
CA ASP A 54 15.90 -11.49 -19.29
C ASP A 54 15.98 -11.63 -17.76
N ASP A 55 16.06 -10.52 -17.04
CA ASP A 55 16.04 -10.47 -15.57
C ASP A 55 14.63 -10.62 -14.98
N GLY A 56 13.61 -10.80 -15.82
CA GLY A 56 12.20 -10.89 -15.43
C GLY A 56 11.51 -9.54 -15.23
N SER A 57 12.21 -8.41 -15.39
CA SER A 57 11.55 -7.11 -15.43
C SER A 57 10.75 -6.94 -16.73
N LEU A 58 9.74 -6.08 -16.69
CA LEU A 58 8.87 -5.75 -17.81
C LEU A 58 8.67 -4.24 -17.93
N ALA A 59 8.34 -3.81 -19.15
CA ALA A 59 7.87 -2.47 -19.41
C ALA A 59 6.77 -2.43 -20.47
N LEU A 60 5.94 -1.41 -20.35
CA LEU A 60 4.84 -1.07 -21.22
C LEU A 60 5.11 0.31 -21.81
N LEU A 61 4.87 0.43 -23.11
CA LEU A 61 4.91 1.71 -23.80
C LEU A 61 3.68 1.80 -24.71
N CYS A 62 2.88 2.85 -24.55
CA CYS A 62 1.85 3.21 -25.53
C CYS A 62 2.03 4.64 -26.00
N TRP A 63 1.67 4.92 -27.25
CA TRP A 63 1.80 6.24 -27.85
C TRP A 63 0.67 6.54 -28.82
N THR A 64 0.44 7.83 -29.06
CA THR A 64 -0.63 8.36 -29.91
C THR A 64 -0.18 9.69 -30.53
N ASP A 65 -0.82 10.06 -31.63
CA ASP A 65 -0.67 11.38 -32.27
C ASP A 65 -1.66 12.41 -31.70
N ASP A 66 -2.66 11.98 -30.93
CA ASP A 66 -3.71 12.83 -30.37
C ASP A 66 -4.09 12.34 -28.96
N ASP A 67 -3.74 13.15 -27.96
CA ASP A 67 -4.07 12.95 -26.54
C ASP A 67 -3.94 14.26 -25.77
N GLU A 68 -4.65 14.38 -24.66
CA GLU A 68 -4.60 15.54 -23.78
C GLU A 68 -3.37 15.51 -22.85
N GLY A 69 -2.69 14.36 -22.75
CA GLY A 69 -1.60 14.16 -21.81
C GLY A 69 -2.11 13.89 -20.38
N PRO A 70 -1.20 13.68 -19.41
CA PRO A 70 -1.59 13.59 -18.01
C PRO A 70 -2.25 14.87 -17.48
N ALA A 71 -3.10 14.73 -16.46
CA ALA A 71 -3.70 15.87 -15.76
C ALA A 71 -2.63 16.90 -15.33
N GLY A 72 -2.86 18.17 -15.64
CA GLY A 72 -1.91 19.26 -15.36
C GLY A 72 -0.89 19.52 -16.47
N VAL A 73 -0.82 18.68 -17.50
CA VAL A 73 -0.03 18.96 -18.70
C VAL A 73 -0.86 19.83 -19.64
N GLY A 74 -0.44 21.10 -19.79
CA GLY A 74 -1.09 22.03 -20.72
C GLY A 74 -0.74 21.70 -22.16
N GLY A 75 -1.69 21.14 -22.91
CA GLY A 75 -1.58 21.00 -24.37
C GLY A 75 -1.82 19.57 -24.84
N GLY A 76 -2.87 19.41 -25.64
CA GLY A 76 -3.09 18.16 -26.37
C GLY A 76 -2.15 18.01 -27.57
N GLY A 77 -1.98 16.76 -28.03
CA GLY A 77 -1.18 16.40 -29.19
C GLY A 77 -0.46 15.06 -29.00
N PRO A 78 0.58 14.79 -29.83
CA PRO A 78 1.28 13.53 -29.77
C PRO A 78 2.02 13.32 -28.45
N GLY A 79 2.02 12.09 -27.95
CA GLY A 79 2.70 11.73 -26.71
C GLY A 79 2.81 10.22 -26.49
N ALA A 80 3.65 9.84 -25.54
CA ALA A 80 3.82 8.46 -25.12
C ALA A 80 3.85 8.30 -23.60
N TYR A 81 3.36 7.15 -23.14
CA TYR A 81 3.34 6.73 -21.75
C TYR A 81 4.22 5.52 -21.58
N TRP A 82 5.24 5.66 -20.76
CA TRP A 82 6.14 4.59 -20.35
C TRP A 82 5.85 4.17 -18.92
N LEU A 83 5.83 2.86 -18.67
CA LEU A 83 5.66 2.28 -17.36
C LEU A 83 6.47 1.00 -17.27
N GLY A 84 7.30 0.81 -16.25
CA GLY A 84 8.04 -0.45 -16.13
C GLY A 84 8.85 -0.54 -14.86
N ASN A 85 9.13 -1.76 -14.43
CA ASN A 85 9.93 -2.09 -13.26
C ASN A 85 11.40 -2.35 -13.62
N THR A 86 11.85 -1.77 -14.74
CA THR A 86 13.18 -1.96 -15.32
C THR A 86 14.00 -0.67 -15.30
N GLU A 87 15.22 -0.69 -15.83
CA GLU A 87 15.98 0.52 -16.11
C GLU A 87 15.22 1.41 -17.11
N THR A 88 15.05 2.70 -16.78
CA THR A 88 14.44 3.64 -17.73
C THR A 88 15.42 3.92 -18.87
N PRO A 89 15.03 3.78 -20.15
CA PRO A 89 15.85 4.19 -21.29
C PRO A 89 16.26 5.66 -21.23
N SER A 90 17.45 5.99 -21.74
CA SER A 90 18.00 7.35 -21.67
C SER A 90 17.18 8.40 -22.41
N SER A 91 16.50 7.99 -23.48
CA SER A 91 15.52 8.80 -24.22
C SER A 91 14.36 9.30 -23.35
N LEU A 92 14.10 8.62 -22.23
CA LEU A 92 13.02 8.91 -21.29
C LEU A 92 13.51 9.53 -19.97
N TRP A 93 14.81 9.74 -19.75
CA TRP A 93 15.32 10.26 -18.47
C TRP A 93 14.82 11.66 -18.11
N ARG A 94 14.60 12.52 -19.12
CA ARG A 94 14.15 13.92 -18.94
C ARG A 94 12.62 14.06 -18.94
N THR A 95 11.90 12.97 -18.74
CA THR A 95 10.44 12.97 -18.63
C THR A 95 10.00 13.10 -17.18
N GLU A 96 8.84 13.73 -16.98
CA GLU A 96 8.20 13.80 -15.67
C GLU A 96 7.50 12.48 -15.32
N LYS A 97 7.40 12.21 -14.01
CA LYS A 97 6.71 11.03 -13.47
C LYS A 97 5.31 11.41 -12.97
N TYR A 98 4.32 10.61 -13.33
CA TYR A 98 2.92 10.82 -13.00
C TYR A 98 2.36 9.63 -12.22
N ALA A 99 1.52 9.95 -11.24
CA ALA A 99 0.62 9.01 -10.56
C ALA A 99 -0.26 8.28 -11.59
N PHE A 100 -0.81 7.13 -11.21
CA PHE A 100 -1.71 6.39 -12.11
C PHE A 100 -2.96 7.20 -12.45
N GLU A 101 -3.50 7.92 -11.48
CA GLU A 101 -4.72 8.74 -11.64
C GLU A 101 -4.53 9.97 -12.53
N ALA A 102 -3.29 10.46 -12.64
CA ALA A 102 -2.99 11.57 -13.53
C ALA A 102 -2.99 11.14 -15.00
N ALA A 103 -2.80 9.86 -15.32
CA ALA A 103 -2.86 9.36 -16.70
C ALA A 103 -4.31 9.22 -17.18
N PRO A 104 -4.59 9.41 -18.49
CA PRO A 104 -5.91 9.19 -19.05
C PRO A 104 -6.45 7.81 -18.70
N TYR A 105 -7.73 7.74 -18.30
CA TYR A 105 -8.36 6.50 -17.85
C TYR A 105 -8.14 5.30 -18.80
N PRO A 106 -8.25 5.43 -20.14
CA PRO A 106 -8.00 4.33 -21.05
C PRO A 106 -6.57 3.78 -20.96
N VAL A 107 -5.57 4.67 -20.85
CA VAL A 107 -4.15 4.31 -20.70
C VAL A 107 -3.91 3.62 -19.36
N ARG A 108 -4.40 4.23 -18.27
CA ARG A 108 -4.34 3.67 -16.91
C ARG A 108 -4.90 2.25 -16.87
N ARG A 109 -6.13 2.08 -17.34
CA ARG A 109 -6.85 0.80 -17.35
C ARG A 109 -6.11 -0.26 -18.16
N TRP A 110 -5.57 0.10 -19.33
CA TRP A 110 -4.80 -0.83 -20.15
C TRP A 110 -3.54 -1.30 -19.41
N ALA A 111 -2.76 -0.37 -18.85
CA ALA A 111 -1.55 -0.70 -18.13
C ALA A 111 -1.82 -1.54 -16.87
N GLU A 112 -2.87 -1.24 -16.10
CA GLU A 112 -3.26 -2.04 -14.94
C GLU A 112 -3.58 -3.49 -15.32
N ARG A 113 -4.26 -3.72 -16.46
CA ARG A 113 -4.55 -5.08 -16.94
C ARG A 113 -3.29 -5.83 -17.33
N GLU A 114 -2.39 -5.20 -18.08
CA GLU A 114 -1.10 -5.80 -18.46
C GLU A 114 -0.28 -6.17 -17.22
N LEU A 115 -0.18 -5.26 -16.24
CA LEU A 115 0.55 -5.50 -15.00
C LEU A 115 -0.09 -6.59 -14.14
N LEU A 116 -1.42 -6.60 -14.00
CA LEU A 116 -2.13 -7.64 -13.26
C LEU A 116 -1.92 -9.02 -13.87
N ALA A 117 -2.04 -9.13 -15.19
CA ALA A 117 -1.76 -10.39 -15.86
C ALA A 117 -0.30 -10.83 -15.64
N GLY A 118 0.65 -9.88 -15.52
CA GLY A 118 2.07 -10.18 -15.35
C GLY A 118 2.34 -10.66 -13.94
N LEU A 119 1.76 -9.95 -12.98
CA LEU A 119 1.74 -10.33 -11.58
C LEU A 119 1.14 -11.72 -11.37
N HIS A 120 0.04 -12.05 -12.06
CA HIS A 120 -0.61 -13.37 -11.92
C HIS A 120 0.10 -14.49 -12.66
N ASP A 121 0.88 -14.18 -13.70
CA ASP A 121 1.77 -15.16 -14.34
C ASP A 121 2.97 -15.48 -13.43
N GLU A 122 3.56 -14.47 -12.80
CA GLU A 122 4.71 -14.61 -11.90
C GLU A 122 4.35 -15.14 -10.50
N GLU A 123 3.22 -14.70 -9.95
CA GLU A 123 2.72 -15.05 -8.61
C GLU A 123 1.26 -15.52 -8.69
N PRO A 124 0.99 -16.74 -9.22
CA PRO A 124 -0.38 -17.20 -9.49
C PRO A 124 -1.32 -17.24 -8.29
N TRP A 125 -0.77 -17.34 -7.08
CA TRP A 125 -1.54 -17.33 -5.82
C TRP A 125 -2.22 -15.99 -5.54
N LEU A 126 -1.80 -14.89 -6.18
CA LEU A 126 -2.48 -13.59 -6.09
C LEU A 126 -3.76 -13.54 -6.93
N ALA A 127 -3.93 -14.42 -7.93
CA ALA A 127 -5.10 -14.40 -8.82
C ALA A 127 -6.43 -14.63 -8.09
N ASP A 128 -6.40 -15.37 -6.98
CA ASP A 128 -7.56 -15.62 -6.12
C ASP A 128 -7.94 -14.40 -5.24
N TYR A 129 -7.11 -13.36 -5.21
CA TYR A 129 -7.27 -12.14 -4.40
C TYR A 129 -7.17 -10.89 -5.29
N PRO A 130 -8.18 -10.64 -6.15
CA PRO A 130 -8.14 -9.54 -7.11
C PRO A 130 -8.09 -8.15 -6.48
N HIS A 131 -8.75 -7.92 -5.33
CA HIS A 131 -8.71 -6.61 -4.66
C HIS A 131 -7.35 -6.35 -4.03
N VAL A 132 -6.72 -7.33 -3.38
CA VAL A 132 -5.34 -7.24 -2.90
C VAL A 132 -4.37 -7.00 -4.06
N SER A 133 -4.50 -7.78 -5.13
CA SER A 133 -3.66 -7.66 -6.33
C SER A 133 -3.73 -6.27 -6.94
N TRP A 134 -4.94 -5.75 -7.11
CA TRP A 134 -5.17 -4.44 -7.69
C TRP A 134 -4.68 -3.34 -6.75
N PHE A 135 -5.06 -3.38 -5.47
CA PHE A 135 -4.73 -2.33 -4.50
C PHE A 135 -3.21 -2.11 -4.41
N PHE A 136 -2.45 -3.18 -4.22
CA PHE A 136 -0.99 -3.13 -4.08
C PHE A 136 -0.21 -3.26 -5.40
N LEU A 137 -0.88 -3.23 -6.56
CA LEU A 137 -0.27 -3.44 -7.88
C LEU A 137 1.00 -2.61 -8.10
N THR A 138 0.97 -1.32 -7.72
CA THR A 138 2.08 -0.39 -7.95
C THR A 138 3.33 -0.72 -7.13
N VAL A 139 3.18 -1.41 -6.00
CA VAL A 139 4.29 -1.86 -5.16
C VAL A 139 4.71 -3.29 -5.50
N PHE A 140 3.76 -4.18 -5.80
CA PHE A 140 4.01 -5.53 -6.31
C PHE A 140 4.71 -5.55 -7.67
N CYS A 141 4.54 -4.50 -8.46
CA CYS A 141 5.23 -4.32 -9.73
C CYS A 141 6.28 -3.19 -9.67
N SER A 142 6.69 -2.71 -8.50
CA SER A 142 7.76 -1.72 -8.42
C SER A 142 9.12 -2.35 -8.67
N LYS A 143 10.05 -1.62 -9.30
CA LYS A 143 11.42 -2.09 -9.57
C LYS A 143 12.10 -2.59 -8.28
N ASP A 144 12.11 -1.73 -7.28
CA ASP A 144 12.90 -1.93 -6.07
C ASP A 144 12.10 -2.70 -5.00
N GLY A 145 10.77 -2.68 -5.04
CA GLY A 145 9.90 -3.23 -3.99
C GLY A 145 9.16 -4.51 -4.31
N ALA A 146 9.08 -4.94 -5.58
CA ALA A 146 8.31 -6.12 -5.96
C ALA A 146 8.74 -7.36 -5.16
N GLY A 147 10.06 -7.62 -5.09
CA GLY A 147 10.58 -8.77 -4.37
C GLY A 147 10.27 -8.76 -2.87
N THR A 148 10.39 -7.60 -2.22
CA THR A 148 10.18 -7.47 -0.76
C THR A 148 8.70 -7.50 -0.39
N THR A 149 7.84 -6.83 -1.16
CA THR A 149 6.38 -6.81 -0.98
C THR A 149 5.75 -8.15 -1.23
N ARG A 150 6.08 -8.82 -2.33
CA ARG A 150 5.58 -10.19 -2.61
C ARG A 150 6.06 -11.17 -1.54
N ARG A 151 7.33 -11.09 -1.13
CA ARG A 151 7.86 -11.90 -0.01
C ARG A 151 7.09 -11.69 1.28
N PHE A 152 6.76 -10.45 1.64
CA PHE A 152 6.02 -10.15 2.86
C PHE A 152 4.64 -10.83 2.91
N PHE A 153 3.87 -10.74 1.82
CA PHE A 153 2.59 -11.44 1.74
C PHE A 153 2.75 -12.96 1.68
N ARG A 154 3.72 -13.45 0.89
CA ARG A 154 3.92 -14.89 0.65
C ARG A 154 4.45 -15.63 1.88
N ASP A 155 5.47 -15.08 2.51
CA ASP A 155 6.30 -15.79 3.49
C ASP A 155 6.05 -15.32 4.94
N HIS A 156 5.40 -14.15 5.12
CA HIS A 156 5.18 -13.54 6.43
C HIS A 156 3.70 -13.25 6.72
N ALA A 157 2.77 -13.81 5.92
CA ALA A 157 1.32 -13.67 6.09
C ALA A 157 0.89 -12.21 6.37
N ALA A 158 1.53 -11.27 5.68
CA ALA A 158 1.29 -9.83 5.83
C ALA A 158 1.34 -9.32 7.29
N GLY A 159 2.21 -9.92 8.12
CA GLY A 159 2.46 -9.49 9.50
C GLY A 159 1.60 -10.20 10.56
N PHE A 160 0.89 -11.28 10.20
CA PHE A 160 0.19 -12.14 11.14
C PHE A 160 1.02 -13.40 11.47
N PRO A 161 1.64 -13.51 12.66
CA PRO A 161 2.62 -14.57 12.95
C PRO A 161 2.05 -15.99 13.05
N ASP A 162 0.76 -16.13 13.35
CA ASP A 162 0.06 -17.41 13.55
C ASP A 162 -0.95 -17.71 12.42
N ALA A 163 -0.76 -17.11 11.25
CA ALA A 163 -1.65 -17.26 10.10
C ALA A 163 -0.90 -17.81 8.88
N THR A 164 -1.66 -18.49 8.04
CA THR A 164 -1.23 -18.82 6.68
C THR A 164 -1.32 -17.60 5.77
N ARG A 165 -0.63 -17.67 4.63
CA ARG A 165 -0.76 -16.69 3.55
C ARG A 165 -2.21 -16.53 3.12
N GLU A 166 -2.92 -17.64 2.93
CA GLU A 166 -4.29 -17.65 2.43
C GLU A 166 -5.25 -16.96 3.40
N GLU A 167 -5.12 -17.24 4.70
CA GLU A 167 -5.93 -16.58 5.72
C GLU A 167 -5.70 -15.06 5.74
N ALA A 168 -4.43 -14.64 5.73
CA ALA A 168 -4.09 -13.21 5.72
C ALA A 168 -4.58 -12.50 4.44
N LEU A 169 -4.40 -13.14 3.27
CA LEU A 169 -4.88 -12.58 2.01
C LEU A 169 -6.41 -12.50 1.97
N ALA A 170 -7.12 -13.53 2.43
CA ALA A 170 -8.58 -13.51 2.51
C ALA A 170 -9.09 -12.38 3.41
N PHE A 171 -8.41 -12.15 4.54
CA PHE A 171 -8.72 -11.06 5.46
C PHE A 171 -8.61 -9.68 4.79
N TYR A 172 -7.51 -9.41 4.09
CA TYR A 172 -7.36 -8.13 3.39
C TYR A 172 -8.21 -8.04 2.12
N GLU A 173 -8.46 -9.14 1.43
CA GLU A 173 -9.34 -9.20 0.27
C GLU A 173 -10.77 -8.80 0.65
N GLU A 174 -11.31 -9.36 1.74
CA GLU A 174 -12.64 -9.00 2.24
C GLU A 174 -12.73 -7.51 2.58
N PHE A 175 -11.71 -6.98 3.26
CA PHE A 175 -11.68 -5.55 3.60
C PHE A 175 -11.57 -4.66 2.37
N LEU A 176 -10.61 -4.94 1.46
CA LEU A 176 -10.40 -4.12 0.27
C LEU A 176 -11.54 -4.23 -0.74
N HIS A 177 -12.28 -5.35 -0.75
CA HIS A 177 -13.51 -5.49 -1.54
C HIS A 177 -14.59 -4.45 -1.16
N THR A 178 -14.55 -3.86 0.05
CA THR A 178 -15.47 -2.78 0.43
C THR A 178 -15.30 -1.51 -0.41
N GLY A 179 -14.11 -1.30 -1.01
CA GLY A 179 -13.78 -0.13 -1.81
C GLY A 179 -13.57 1.16 -1.00
N VAL A 180 -13.61 1.11 0.34
CA VAL A 180 -13.51 2.30 1.20
C VAL A 180 -12.17 3.03 1.04
N LEU A 181 -11.10 2.30 0.71
CA LEU A 181 -9.76 2.85 0.47
C LEU A 181 -9.45 3.09 -1.01
N ASP A 182 -10.35 2.77 -1.95
CA ASP A 182 -10.09 2.92 -3.39
C ASP A 182 -9.66 4.35 -3.79
N PRO A 183 -10.29 5.43 -3.27
CA PRO A 183 -9.87 6.80 -3.55
C PRO A 183 -8.46 7.14 -3.05
N TYR A 184 -7.95 6.37 -2.08
CA TYR A 184 -6.66 6.59 -1.41
C TYR A 184 -5.64 5.52 -1.77
N ARG A 185 -5.91 4.69 -2.78
CA ARG A 185 -5.11 3.51 -3.12
C ARG A 185 -3.63 3.82 -3.32
N GLU A 186 -3.28 4.83 -4.13
CA GLU A 186 -1.86 5.11 -4.40
C GLU A 186 -1.12 5.53 -3.12
N GLU A 187 -1.76 6.35 -2.28
CA GLU A 187 -1.22 6.82 -1.00
C GLU A 187 -1.03 5.65 -0.03
N MET A 188 -2.10 4.91 0.24
CA MET A 188 -2.07 3.79 1.19
C MET A 188 -1.20 2.63 0.73
N ALA A 189 -1.23 2.24 -0.54
CA ALA A 189 -0.36 1.19 -1.06
C ALA A 189 1.12 1.59 -0.97
N SER A 190 1.45 2.87 -1.13
CA SER A 190 2.82 3.37 -1.10
C SER A 190 3.49 3.24 0.28
N LYS A 191 2.69 3.27 1.36
CA LYS A 191 3.18 3.14 2.74
C LYS A 191 3.91 1.81 2.98
N LEU A 192 3.45 0.74 2.34
CA LEU A 192 4.08 -0.59 2.45
C LEU A 192 5.54 -0.54 1.97
N GLY A 193 5.82 0.40 1.07
CA GLY A 193 7.14 0.77 0.61
C GLY A 193 7.58 0.02 -0.63
N THR A 194 8.69 0.51 -1.17
CA THR A 194 9.28 0.02 -2.41
C THR A 194 10.77 -0.28 -2.27
N SER A 195 11.23 -0.58 -1.05
CA SER A 195 12.65 -0.80 -0.75
C SER A 195 13.15 -2.15 -1.26
N GLU A 196 14.38 -2.18 -1.79
CA GLU A 196 15.12 -3.41 -2.12
C GLU A 196 15.44 -4.23 -0.86
N TYR A 197 15.53 -3.56 0.30
CA TYR A 197 15.76 -4.20 1.59
C TYR A 197 14.43 -4.57 2.26
N PHE A 198 14.31 -5.84 2.59
CA PHE A 198 13.17 -6.38 3.33
C PHE A 198 13.21 -5.90 4.78
N ASP A 199 12.17 -5.18 5.19
CA ASP A 199 11.99 -4.65 6.55
C ASP A 199 10.62 -5.08 7.06
N GLU A 200 10.59 -6.24 7.72
CA GLU A 200 9.38 -6.85 8.26
C GLU A 200 8.68 -5.94 9.28
N THR A 201 9.44 -5.27 10.14
CA THR A 201 8.92 -4.37 11.17
C THR A 201 8.14 -3.22 10.54
N ARG A 202 8.74 -2.53 9.58
CA ARG A 202 8.11 -1.39 8.89
C ARG A 202 6.87 -1.83 8.11
N MET A 203 6.96 -2.94 7.39
CA MET A 203 5.83 -3.44 6.58
C MET A 203 4.67 -3.93 7.45
N THR A 204 4.98 -4.61 8.56
CA THR A 204 3.99 -4.99 9.57
C THR A 204 3.33 -3.75 10.17
N ALA A 205 4.11 -2.72 10.51
CA ALA A 205 3.58 -1.45 11.03
C ALA A 205 2.59 -0.79 10.06
N THR A 206 2.92 -0.74 8.76
CA THR A 206 1.98 -0.26 7.73
C THR A 206 0.68 -1.05 7.73
N MET A 207 0.74 -2.37 7.82
CA MET A 207 -0.48 -3.19 7.81
C MET A 207 -1.38 -2.92 9.02
N GLY A 208 -0.84 -2.43 10.14
CA GLY A 208 -1.65 -2.01 11.28
C GLY A 208 -2.60 -0.85 10.95
N GLU A 209 -2.23 0.01 10.01
CA GLU A 209 -3.15 1.05 9.54
C GLU A 209 -4.32 0.48 8.74
N PHE A 210 -4.11 -0.59 7.99
CA PHE A 210 -5.19 -1.30 7.30
C PHE A 210 -6.10 -2.03 8.31
N ASP A 211 -5.52 -2.60 9.37
CA ASP A 211 -6.27 -3.23 10.44
C ASP A 211 -7.18 -2.23 11.15
N VAL A 212 -6.68 -1.01 11.45
CA VAL A 212 -7.49 0.07 12.04
C VAL A 212 -8.55 0.57 11.07
N ALA A 213 -8.21 0.80 9.80
CA ALA A 213 -9.18 1.20 8.78
C ALA A 213 -10.33 0.19 8.66
N ARG A 214 -10.02 -1.11 8.71
CA ARG A 214 -11.03 -2.18 8.74
C ARG A 214 -11.93 -2.06 9.97
N LEU A 215 -11.38 -1.87 11.17
CA LEU A 215 -12.18 -1.74 12.39
C LEU A 215 -13.10 -0.52 12.37
N LEU A 216 -12.59 0.63 11.92
CA LEU A 216 -13.39 1.84 11.78
C LEU A 216 -14.51 1.65 10.75
N THR A 217 -14.21 1.00 9.62
CA THR A 217 -15.21 0.68 8.59
C THR A 217 -16.28 -0.27 9.12
N LEU A 218 -15.89 -1.32 9.84
CA LEU A 218 -16.83 -2.27 10.47
C LEU A 218 -17.72 -1.61 11.52
N ALA A 219 -17.20 -0.60 12.23
CA ALA A 219 -17.96 0.19 13.19
C ALA A 219 -18.78 1.33 12.55
N GLY A 220 -18.87 1.38 11.21
CA GLY A 220 -19.73 2.29 10.46
C GLY A 220 -19.18 3.70 10.28
N TYR A 221 -17.88 3.93 10.45
CA TYR A 221 -17.24 5.21 10.19
C TYR A 221 -16.84 5.36 8.71
N GLU A 222 -17.02 6.56 8.16
CA GLU A 222 -16.29 6.99 6.98
C GLU A 222 -14.86 7.35 7.42
N ILE A 223 -13.88 6.95 6.62
CA ILE A 223 -12.46 7.16 6.95
C ILE A 223 -11.76 7.97 5.87
N VAL A 224 -10.91 8.89 6.32
CA VAL A 224 -10.01 9.63 5.45
C VAL A 224 -8.59 9.46 6.00
N PRO A 225 -7.67 8.82 5.26
CA PRO A 225 -6.28 8.66 5.67
C PRO A 225 -5.49 9.96 5.51
N GLU A 226 -4.29 10.00 6.11
CA GLU A 226 -3.26 11.03 5.89
C GLU A 226 -3.78 12.46 6.08
N ILE A 227 -4.31 12.75 7.27
CA ILE A 227 -4.86 14.07 7.57
C ILE A 227 -3.76 15.04 7.98
N GLU A 228 -3.51 16.01 7.10
CA GLU A 228 -2.78 17.22 7.46
C GLU A 228 -3.55 18.01 8.52
N VAL A 229 -2.91 18.24 9.66
CA VAL A 229 -3.40 19.13 10.71
C VAL A 229 -2.50 20.36 10.78
N THR A 230 -2.83 21.32 11.64
CA THR A 230 -2.13 22.63 11.68
C THR A 230 -0.69 22.55 12.17
N THR A 231 -0.32 21.45 12.83
CA THR A 231 1.05 21.06 13.14
C THR A 231 1.59 20.32 11.93
N ASP A 232 2.88 20.46 11.58
CA ASP A 232 3.52 19.82 10.40
C ASP A 232 3.55 18.25 10.43
N HIS A 233 2.67 17.65 11.22
CA HIS A 233 2.46 16.23 11.43
C HIS A 233 1.19 15.76 10.70
N VAL A 234 1.30 14.62 10.02
CA VAL A 234 0.17 13.93 9.38
C VAL A 234 -0.37 12.91 10.36
N ILE A 235 -1.69 12.94 10.59
CA ILE A 235 -2.39 11.95 11.40
C ILE A 235 -2.88 10.82 10.50
N ASP A 236 -2.75 9.57 10.98
CA ASP A 236 -3.04 8.39 10.16
C ASP A 236 -4.47 8.39 9.60
N TYR A 237 -5.48 8.72 10.41
CA TYR A 237 -6.87 8.79 9.98
C TYR A 237 -7.70 9.88 10.66
N ARG A 238 -8.74 10.32 9.96
CA ARG A 238 -9.95 10.88 10.57
C ARG A 238 -11.12 9.93 10.33
N ALA A 239 -11.80 9.57 11.41
CA ALA A 239 -13.01 8.76 11.41
C ALA A 239 -14.22 9.68 11.59
N GLU A 240 -15.18 9.63 10.66
CA GLU A 240 -16.36 10.49 10.65
C GLU A 240 -17.65 9.65 10.72
N ARG A 241 -18.59 10.13 11.52
CA ARG A 241 -19.96 9.59 11.56
C ARG A 241 -20.87 10.34 10.59
N PRO A 242 -21.98 9.71 10.16
CA PRO A 242 -23.01 10.39 9.37
C PRO A 242 -23.62 11.62 10.04
N ASP A 243 -23.52 11.75 11.37
CA ASP A 243 -24.00 12.91 12.13
C ASP A 243 -23.01 14.09 12.16
N GLY A 244 -21.83 13.94 11.51
CA GLY A 244 -20.78 14.95 11.42
C GLY A 244 -19.78 14.95 12.58
N THR A 245 -19.92 14.04 13.55
CA THR A 245 -18.91 13.86 14.59
C THR A 245 -17.66 13.23 13.99
N SER A 246 -16.49 13.81 14.29
CA SER A 246 -15.21 13.28 13.79
C SER A 246 -14.20 13.10 14.92
N THR A 247 -13.39 12.06 14.78
CA THR A 247 -12.30 11.71 15.71
C THR A 247 -11.02 11.50 14.92
N LEU A 248 -9.94 12.12 15.37
CA LEU A 248 -8.60 11.87 14.85
C LEU A 248 -8.04 10.58 15.45
N VAL A 249 -7.44 9.75 14.61
CA VAL A 249 -6.96 8.42 14.95
C VAL A 249 -5.50 8.27 14.51
N GLU A 250 -4.67 7.87 15.45
CA GLU A 250 -3.27 7.54 15.21
C GLU A 250 -3.05 6.05 15.48
N VAL A 251 -2.21 5.39 14.68
CA VAL A 251 -2.03 3.94 14.70
C VAL A 251 -0.59 3.58 15.03
N THR A 252 -0.38 2.68 15.97
CA THR A 252 0.94 2.10 16.20
C THR A 252 0.84 0.61 16.32
N ARG A 253 1.86 -0.10 15.83
CA ARG A 253 1.91 -1.56 15.88
C ARG A 253 3.22 -2.00 16.53
N PRO A 254 3.20 -2.41 17.80
CA PRO A 254 4.37 -2.98 18.44
C PRO A 254 4.83 -4.24 17.70
N VAL A 255 6.13 -4.52 17.70
CA VAL A 255 6.63 -5.82 17.25
C VAL A 255 6.68 -6.75 18.44
N ALA A 256 6.22 -7.99 18.27
CA ALA A 256 6.31 -9.00 19.31
C ALA A 256 7.78 -9.13 19.76
N PRO A 257 8.05 -9.19 21.07
CA PRO A 257 9.40 -9.37 21.55
C PRO A 257 9.98 -10.67 20.98
N ASN A 258 11.20 -10.60 20.46
CA ASN A 258 11.85 -11.79 19.92
C ASN A 258 11.98 -12.81 21.07
N ARG A 259 11.69 -14.09 20.84
CA ARG A 259 11.83 -15.14 21.88
C ARG A 259 13.25 -15.22 22.47
N ARG A 260 14.24 -14.61 21.81
CA ARG A 260 15.63 -14.46 22.28
C ARG A 260 15.91 -13.19 23.11
N SER A 261 15.04 -12.18 23.06
CA SER A 261 15.13 -10.97 23.88
C SER A 261 14.30 -11.12 25.15
N THR A 262 14.83 -10.65 26.28
CA THR A 262 14.21 -10.74 27.62
C THR A 262 13.02 -9.79 27.84
N SER A 263 12.38 -9.28 26.78
CA SER A 263 11.30 -8.30 26.88
C SER A 263 9.92 -8.96 27.04
N ASN A 264 9.16 -8.50 28.04
CA ASN A 264 7.75 -8.86 28.25
C ASN A 264 6.90 -8.22 27.13
N PRO A 265 5.93 -8.93 26.50
CA PRO A 265 4.97 -8.36 25.55
C PRO A 265 4.31 -7.06 26.03
N ALA A 266 3.95 -6.96 27.31
CA ALA A 266 3.37 -5.74 27.88
C ALA A 266 4.36 -4.57 27.93
N ALA A 267 5.66 -4.85 28.06
CA ALA A 267 6.69 -3.82 27.94
C ALA A 267 6.87 -3.37 26.49
N ALA A 268 6.87 -4.29 25.52
CA ALA A 268 6.95 -3.96 24.09
C ALA A 268 5.82 -3.01 23.66
N VAL A 269 4.59 -3.23 24.17
CA VAL A 269 3.47 -2.30 23.98
C VAL A 269 3.79 -0.91 24.53
N ARG A 270 4.25 -0.81 25.78
CA ARG A 270 4.56 0.48 26.42
C ARG A 270 5.67 1.23 25.70
N ASP A 271 6.78 0.56 25.40
CA ASP A 271 7.96 1.16 24.78
C ASP A 271 7.64 1.71 23.38
N THR A 272 6.80 0.98 22.63
CA THR A 272 6.34 1.41 21.30
C THR A 272 5.47 2.65 21.40
N VAL A 273 4.54 2.67 22.36
CA VAL A 273 3.65 3.83 22.55
C VAL A 273 4.43 5.04 23.06
N GLU A 274 5.33 4.88 24.02
CA GLU A 274 6.16 5.96 24.56
C GLU A 274 6.98 6.65 23.45
N THR A 275 7.55 5.85 22.54
CA THR A 275 8.27 6.36 21.37
C THR A 275 7.37 7.19 20.45
N LYS A 276 6.11 6.79 20.27
CA LYS A 276 5.15 7.50 19.41
C LYS A 276 4.60 8.76 20.08
N THR A 277 4.31 8.70 21.39
CA THR A 277 3.69 9.80 22.14
C THR A 277 4.64 10.94 22.44
N SER A 278 5.89 10.64 22.81
CA SER A 278 6.91 11.64 23.14
C SER A 278 7.41 12.47 21.94
N GLY A 279 7.00 12.10 20.73
CA GLY A 279 7.25 12.84 19.50
C GLY A 279 5.98 13.50 18.94
N GLN A 280 5.09 12.68 18.37
CA GLN A 280 4.04 13.17 17.46
C GLN A 280 2.79 13.67 18.23
N LEU A 281 2.37 13.00 19.30
CA LEU A 281 1.04 13.20 19.89
C LEU A 281 0.95 14.35 20.90
N GLU A 282 2.05 14.70 21.59
CA GLU A 282 2.07 15.81 22.55
C GLU A 282 1.76 17.17 21.88
N GLU A 283 2.07 17.33 20.59
CA GLU A 283 1.82 18.55 19.83
C GLU A 283 0.32 18.79 19.52
N HIS A 284 -0.51 17.74 19.55
CA HIS A 284 -1.94 17.80 19.19
C HIS A 284 -2.88 18.01 20.39
N GLY A 285 -2.35 18.30 21.58
CA GLY A 285 -3.15 18.72 22.74
C GLY A 285 -4.16 17.69 23.25
N GLY A 286 -3.97 16.40 22.96
CA GLY A 286 -4.79 15.30 23.47
C GLY A 286 -6.10 15.01 22.72
N GLY A 287 -6.31 15.58 21.52
CA GLY A 287 -7.50 15.36 20.69
C GLY A 287 -7.49 14.07 19.85
N VAL A 288 -6.41 13.27 19.92
CA VAL A 288 -6.19 12.11 19.06
C VAL A 288 -6.38 10.81 19.84
N THR A 289 -7.13 9.87 19.27
CA THR A 289 -7.31 8.52 19.82
C THR A 289 -6.22 7.60 19.28
N LEU A 290 -5.41 7.03 20.16
CA LEU A 290 -4.35 6.09 19.76
C LEU A 290 -4.89 4.67 19.64
N PHE A 291 -4.69 4.05 18.49
CA PHE A 291 -4.89 2.62 18.28
C PHE A 291 -3.55 1.91 18.37
N VAL A 292 -3.47 0.93 19.28
CA VAL A 292 -2.30 0.07 19.45
C VAL A 292 -2.66 -1.31 18.91
N ASP A 293 -2.19 -1.59 17.71
CA ASP A 293 -2.41 -2.84 17.01
C ASP A 293 -1.41 -3.91 17.48
N CYS A 294 -1.88 -4.94 18.17
CA CYS A 294 -1.10 -6.10 18.60
C CYS A 294 -1.30 -7.30 17.66
N SER A 295 -1.75 -7.11 16.42
CA SER A 295 -1.97 -8.17 15.42
C SER A 295 -0.68 -8.87 14.97
N SER A 296 0.48 -8.25 15.22
CA SER A 296 1.81 -8.84 15.10
C SER A 296 2.18 -9.80 16.24
N PHE A 297 1.35 -9.93 17.28
CA PHE A 297 1.67 -10.76 18.44
C PHE A 297 1.16 -12.19 18.24
N PRO A 298 1.98 -13.21 18.55
CA PRO A 298 1.50 -14.57 18.68
C PRO A 298 0.45 -14.73 19.78
N ASP A 299 -0.26 -15.86 19.76
CA ASP A 299 -1.36 -16.16 20.68
C ASP A 299 -0.98 -16.02 22.17
N ASP A 300 0.18 -16.54 22.57
CA ASP A 300 0.65 -16.48 23.96
C ASP A 300 1.01 -15.05 24.39
N ASP A 301 1.58 -14.25 23.48
CA ASP A 301 1.98 -12.87 23.74
C ASP A 301 0.73 -11.99 23.89
N TRP A 302 -0.27 -12.19 23.03
CA TRP A 302 -1.56 -11.52 23.18
C TRP A 302 -2.28 -11.92 24.46
N ALA A 303 -2.29 -13.22 24.80
CA ALA A 303 -2.91 -13.67 26.04
C ALA A 303 -2.30 -12.97 27.27
N THR A 304 -0.99 -12.73 27.24
CA THR A 304 -0.27 -11.94 28.26
C THR A 304 -0.73 -10.48 28.28
N VAL A 305 -0.72 -9.80 27.13
CA VAL A 305 -1.16 -8.39 27.02
C VAL A 305 -2.62 -8.22 27.45
N ARG A 306 -3.51 -9.12 27.04
CA ARG A 306 -4.93 -9.13 27.41
C ARG A 306 -5.14 -9.38 28.90
N GLY A 307 -4.34 -10.25 29.51
CA GLY A 307 -4.39 -10.55 30.93
C GLY A 307 -3.90 -9.38 31.80
N GLU A 308 -2.81 -8.73 31.39
CA GLU A 308 -2.21 -7.61 32.13
C GLU A 308 -2.89 -6.26 31.86
N ARG A 309 -3.41 -6.05 30.65
CA ARG A 309 -3.93 -4.76 30.13
C ARG A 309 -3.04 -3.59 30.52
N PRO A 310 -1.75 -3.56 30.09
CA PRO A 310 -0.82 -2.52 30.47
C PRO A 310 -1.40 -1.12 30.21
N ASP A 311 -1.12 -0.17 31.11
CA ASP A 311 -1.30 1.24 30.78
C ASP A 311 -0.29 1.62 29.69
N VAL A 312 -0.75 2.37 28.69
CA VAL A 312 0.03 2.73 27.51
C VAL A 312 0.52 4.18 27.55
N GLY A 313 0.17 4.94 28.59
CA GLY A 313 0.67 6.31 28.77
C GLY A 313 -0.05 7.37 27.93
N HIS A 314 -0.80 6.98 26.90
CA HIS A 314 -1.70 7.85 26.14
C HIS A 314 -3.17 7.59 26.46
N ARG A 315 -3.99 8.65 26.48
CA ARG A 315 -5.45 8.56 26.64
C ARG A 315 -6.12 9.64 25.79
N PRO A 316 -7.14 9.31 24.98
CA PRO A 316 -7.78 8.00 24.84
C PRO A 316 -6.99 7.01 23.97
N ALA A 317 -7.03 5.72 24.30
CA ALA A 317 -6.40 4.67 23.51
C ALA A 317 -7.23 3.36 23.46
N VAL A 318 -7.11 2.65 22.35
CA VAL A 318 -7.66 1.31 22.10
C VAL A 318 -6.49 0.36 21.83
N VAL A 319 -6.34 -0.69 22.62
CA VAL A 319 -5.35 -1.75 22.37
C VAL A 319 -6.10 -2.98 21.90
N PHE A 320 -5.75 -3.49 20.72
CA PHE A 320 -6.51 -4.56 20.10
C PHE A 320 -5.59 -5.59 19.43
N ARG A 321 -6.16 -6.74 19.08
CA ARG A 321 -5.55 -7.71 18.19
C ARG A 321 -6.61 -8.25 17.25
N SER A 322 -6.36 -8.11 15.95
CA SER A 322 -7.14 -8.74 14.90
C SER A 322 -6.54 -10.11 14.55
N ARG A 323 -7.42 -11.04 14.15
CA ARG A 323 -7.04 -12.32 13.57
C ARG A 323 -7.60 -12.42 12.16
N PRO A 324 -6.90 -13.14 11.26
CA PRO A 324 -7.41 -13.39 9.92
C PRO A 324 -8.73 -14.18 9.85
N ASP A 325 -9.16 -14.82 10.94
CA ASP A 325 -10.49 -15.44 11.06
C ASP A 325 -11.64 -14.42 11.22
N GLY A 326 -11.31 -13.12 11.22
CA GLY A 326 -12.23 -12.01 11.32
C GLY A 326 -12.46 -11.51 12.75
N ARG A 327 -12.03 -12.26 13.78
CA ARG A 327 -12.19 -11.85 15.18
C ARG A 327 -11.19 -10.78 15.56
N THR A 328 -11.66 -9.78 16.31
CA THR A 328 -10.81 -8.78 16.95
C THR A 328 -11.15 -8.69 18.42
N GLU A 329 -10.14 -8.84 19.30
CA GLU A 329 -10.29 -8.62 20.75
C GLU A 329 -9.65 -7.27 21.12
N ALA A 330 -10.26 -6.49 22.03
CA ALA A 330 -9.76 -5.16 22.39
C ALA A 330 -10.02 -4.76 23.85
N TYR A 331 -9.21 -3.84 24.38
CA TYR A 331 -9.48 -3.11 25.63
C TYR A 331 -9.14 -1.62 25.48
N VAL A 332 -9.74 -0.77 26.32
CA VAL A 332 -9.58 0.69 26.26
C VAL A 332 -8.79 1.27 27.43
N LYS A 333 -8.18 2.44 27.19
CA LYS A 333 -7.58 3.32 28.19
C LYS A 333 -8.14 4.73 28.04
N GLY A 334 -8.75 5.26 29.10
CA GLY A 334 -9.45 6.55 29.07
C GLY A 334 -10.85 6.46 28.44
N SER A 335 -11.41 7.62 28.09
CA SER A 335 -12.73 7.74 27.48
C SER A 335 -12.59 7.83 25.97
N VAL A 336 -12.73 6.70 25.28
CA VAL A 336 -12.60 6.60 23.83
C VAL A 336 -13.84 7.20 23.14
N PRO A 337 -13.70 8.23 22.28
CA PRO A 337 -14.81 8.88 21.58
C PRO A 337 -15.19 8.13 20.28
N LEU A 338 -15.12 6.80 20.31
CA LEU A 338 -15.48 5.90 19.21
C LEU A 338 -16.27 4.74 19.79
N GLU A 339 -17.47 4.51 19.26
CA GLU A 339 -18.23 3.28 19.54
C GLU A 339 -17.73 2.20 18.57
N LEU A 340 -17.18 1.10 19.12
CA LEU A 340 -16.56 0.01 18.36
C LEU A 340 -17.21 -1.36 18.65
N ASP A 341 -18.35 -1.38 19.34
CA ASP A 341 -19.02 -2.62 19.78
C ASP A 341 -19.38 -3.57 18.63
N GLU A 342 -19.56 -3.03 17.42
CA GLU A 342 -19.85 -3.81 16.21
C GLU A 342 -18.59 -4.40 15.56
N ALA A 343 -17.40 -3.91 15.91
CA ALA A 343 -16.13 -4.28 15.29
C ALA A 343 -15.20 -5.11 16.19
N VAL A 344 -15.39 -5.08 17.53
CA VAL A 344 -14.48 -5.74 18.48
C VAL A 344 -15.22 -6.50 19.58
N GLU A 345 -14.59 -7.57 20.07
CA GLU A 345 -14.92 -8.21 21.33
C GLU A 345 -14.14 -7.52 22.46
N TRP A 346 -14.84 -6.84 23.37
CA TRP A 346 -14.21 -6.20 24.51
C TRP A 346 -13.78 -7.24 25.56
N VAL A 347 -12.48 -7.23 25.88
CA VAL A 347 -11.86 -8.15 26.84
C VAL A 347 -11.51 -7.49 28.13
#